data_AF-A0A936MFR4-F1
#
_entry.id   AF-A0A936MFR4-F1
#
_cell.length_a   1.000
_cell.length_b   1.000
_cell.length_c   1.000
_cell.angle_alpha   90.00
_cell.angle_beta   90.00
_cell.angle_gamma   90.00
#
_symmetry.space_group_name_H-M   'P 1'
#
loop_
_entity.id
_entity.type
_entity.pdbx_description
1 polymer ?
#
loop_
_entity_poly.entity_id
_entity_poly.type
_entity_poly.pdbx_seq_one_letter_code
_entity_poly.pdbx_strand_id
1 'polypeptide(L)' 'MIIKYSVGLDVSAADIKACISVIDIEQRVKVQFSKTHSNTKRGFGTL' A
#
# COMPACT_ATOMS: atom_id res chain seq x y z
N MET A 1 -14.31 -16.02 -4.88
CA MET A 1 -13.11 -16.58 -4.21
C MET A 1 -11.94 -15.65 -4.47
N ILE A 2 -11.18 -15.27 -3.43
CA ILE A 2 -9.94 -14.48 -3.60
C ILE A 2 -8.85 -15.43 -4.12
N ILE A 3 -8.17 -15.05 -5.19
CA ILE A 3 -7.11 -15.87 -5.80
C ILE A 3 -5.73 -15.22 -5.74
N LYS A 4 -5.66 -13.90 -5.60
CA LYS A 4 -4.40 -13.17 -5.44
C LYS A 4 -4.58 -12.04 -4.43
N TYR A 5 -3.49 -11.75 -3.73
CA TYR A 5 -3.31 -10.53 -2.96
C TYR A 5 -2.25 -9.68 -3.68
N SER A 6 -2.41 -8.36 -3.60
CA SER A 6 -1.46 -7.41 -4.16
C SER A 6 -1.22 -6.28 -3.17
N VAL A 7 0.01 -5.78 -3.13
CA VAL A 7 0.40 -4.59 -2.38
C VAL A 7 0.70 -3.49 -3.38
N GLY A 8 -0.02 -2.38 -3.27
CA GLY A 8 0.25 -1.16 -4.02
C GLY A 8 1.02 -0.17 -3.16
N LEU A 9 2.08 0.42 -3.72
CA LEU A 9 2.83 1.52 -3.12
C LEU A 9 2.91 2.67 -4.12
N ASP A 10 2.41 3.83 -3.71
CA ASP A 10 2.60 5.11 -4.39
C ASP A 10 3.52 5.95 -3.49
N VAL A 11 4.71 6.23 -4.00
CA VAL A 11 5.82 6.82 -3.23
C VAL A 11 6.09 8.22 -3.75
N SER A 12 6.01 9.19 -2.85
CA SER A 12 6.33 10.59 -3.12
C SER A 12 7.38 11.11 -2.12
N ALA A 13 7.89 12.31 -2.37
CA ALA A 13 8.78 12.97 -1.43
C ALA A 13 8.09 13.28 -0.09
N ALA A 14 6.77 13.50 -0.10
CA ALA A 14 5.99 13.91 1.07
C ALA A 14 5.39 12.73 1.85
N ASP A 15 5.01 11.66 1.16
CA ASP A 15 4.31 10.52 1.74
C ASP A 15 4.50 9.22 0.96
N ILE A 16 4.12 8.13 1.59
CA ILE A 16 3.96 6.81 1.00
C ILE A 16 2.52 6.40 1.21
N LYS A 17 1.79 6.18 0.12
CA LYS A 17 0.44 5.64 0.14
C LYS A 17 0.53 4.16 -0.17
N ALA A 18 0.06 3.34 0.76
CA ALA A 18 0.06 1.89 0.65
C ALA A 18 -1.38 1.37 0.56
N CYS A 19 -1.60 0.33 -0.21
CA CYS A 19 -2.86 -0.41 -0.20
C CYS A 19 -2.63 -1.92 -0.29
N ILE A 20 -3.58 -2.68 0.26
CA ILE A 20 -3.71 -4.11 0.03
C ILE A 20 -4.97 -4.29 -0.81
N SER A 21 -4.81 -4.89 -1.99
CA SER A 21 -5.92 -5.27 -2.84
C SER A 21 -5.98 -6.78 -3.03
N VAL A 22 -7.18 -7.26 -3.34
CA VAL A 22 -7.43 -8.65 -3.70
C VAL A 22 -7.90 -8.72 -5.13
N ILE A 23 -7.56 -9.81 -5.79
CA ILE A 23 -8.06 -10.16 -7.12
C ILE A 23 -8.87 -11.42 -6.97
N ASP A 24 -10.13 -11.37 -7.40
CA ASP A 24 -11.02 -12.53 -7.38
C ASP A 24 -10.93 -13.36 -8.66
N ILE A 25 -11.66 -14.47 -8.68
CA ILE A 25 -11.70 -15.39 -9.82
C ILE A 25 -12.25 -14.75 -11.10
N GLU A 26 -13.08 -13.72 -10.96
CA GLU A 26 -13.62 -12.91 -12.06
C GLU A 26 -12.63 -11.81 -12.49
N GLN A 27 -11.39 -11.85 -12.00
CA GLN A 27 -10.33 -10.87 -12.21
C GLN A 27 -10.69 -9.45 -11.73
N ARG A 28 -11.65 -9.31 -10.81
CA ARG A 28 -11.98 -8.00 -10.23
C ARG A 28 -10.96 -7.63 -9.16
N VAL A 29 -10.49 -6.39 -9.25
CA VAL A 29 -9.57 -5.81 -8.26
C VAL A 29 -10.37 -5.04 -7.22
N LYS A 30 -10.19 -5.36 -5.95
CA LYS A 30 -10.80 -4.63 -4.84
C LYS A 30 -9.76 -4.26 -3.80
N VAL A 31 -9.68 -2.97 -3.44
CA VAL A 31 -8.88 -2.51 -2.30
C VAL A 31 -9.58 -2.92 -1.01
N GLN A 32 -8.87 -3.63 -0.14
CA GLN A 32 -9.35 -4.07 1.17
C GLN A 32 -8.90 -3.11 2.28
N PHE A 33 -7.69 -2.57 2.15
CA PHE A 33 -7.12 -1.66 3.12
C PHE A 33 -6.22 -0.66 2.43
N SER A 34 -6.17 0.57 2.96
CA SER A 34 -5.21 1.58 2.55
C SER A 34 -4.70 2.36 3.75
N LYS A 35 -3.47 2.87 3.64
CA LYS A 35 -2.85 3.70 4.66
C LYS A 35 -1.86 4.66 4.02
N THR A 36 -1.82 5.87 4.55
CA THR A 36 -0.82 6.87 4.16
C THR A 36 0.16 7.05 5.31
N HIS A 37 1.44 7.06 4.99
CA HIS A 37 2.53 7.33 5.91
C HIS A 37 3.28 8.57 5.44
N SER A 38 3.35 9.60 6.28
CA SER A 38 4.15 10.79 5.97
C SER A 38 5.64 10.45 5.94
N ASN A 39 6.33 10.91 4.89
CA ASN A 39 7.77 10.78 4.78
C ASN A 39 8.44 11.84 5.64
N THR A 40 9.03 11.41 6.75
CA THR A 40 9.71 12.31 7.70
C THR A 40 11.12 11.80 7.96
N LYS A 41 12.02 12.69 8.39
CA LYS A 41 13.40 12.31 8.74
C LYS A 41 13.50 11.47 10.03
N ARG A 42 12.38 11.08 10.64
CA ARG A 42 12.34 10.39 11.94
C ARG A 42 13.18 9.10 11.96
N GLY A 43 13.19 8.34 10.86
CA GLY A 43 13.99 7.10 10.76
C GLY A 43 15.50 7.30 10.61
N PHE A 44 15.96 8.51 10.31
CA PHE A 44 17.38 8.85 10.20
C PHE A 44 17.97 9.39 11.53
N GLY A 45 17.14 9.69 12.53
CA GLY A 45 17.59 10.20 13.83
C GLY A 45 18.02 9.11 14.83
N THR A 46 17.92 7.84 14.45
CA THR A 46 18.28 6.67 15.27
C THR A 46 19.54 5.95 14.78
N LEU A 47 20.33 6.58 13.90
CA LEU A 47 21.64 6.11 13.45
C LEU A 47 22.77 6.83 14.20
#